data_AF-A0A2E6CL97-F1
#
_entry.id   AF-A0A2E6CL97-F1
#
_cell.length_a   1.000
_cell.length_b   1.000
_cell.length_c   1.000
_cell.angle_alpha   90.00
_cell.angle_beta   90.00
_cell.angle_gamma   90.00
#
_symmetry.space_group_name_H-M   'P 1'
#
loop_
_entity.id
_entity.type
_entity.pdbx_description
1 polymer ?
#
loop_
_entity_poly.entity_id
_entity_poly.type
_entity_poly.pdbx_seq_one_letter_code
_entity_poly.pdbx_strand_id
1 'polypeptide(L)'
;FSPEPIERVKISGMLRETTEASGLQKSDPSDGVLETLGRVDLQRYQEQLNYDIYPVFIHLEFQDPESQDEEFPLKLEIPKFDDGPHLNYAIQWFSFAAVFAIGYPVVLRRNKRKEGSKEQHSEIPIDYL
;
A
#
# COMPACT_ATOMS: atom_id res chain seq x y z
N PHE A 1 39.42 -1.55 35.60
CA PHE A 1 38.25 -1.32 34.75
C PHE A 1 38.02 0.18 34.68
N SER A 2 38.51 0.85 33.63
CA SER A 2 37.98 2.17 33.28
C SER A 2 36.65 1.91 32.58
N PRO A 3 35.54 2.54 32.99
CA PRO A 3 34.35 2.53 32.16
C PRO A 3 34.72 3.21 30.83
N GLU A 4 34.33 2.60 29.71
CA GLU A 4 34.46 3.25 28.42
C GLU A 4 33.71 4.59 28.44
N PRO A 5 34.24 5.65 27.79
CA PRO A 5 33.56 6.93 27.73
C PRO A 5 32.18 6.71 27.08
N ILE A 6 31.13 7.21 27.74
CA ILE A 6 29.78 7.24 27.18
C ILE A 6 29.81 8.19 25.98
N GLU A 7 30.03 7.65 24.80
CA GLU A 7 29.97 8.41 23.56
C GLU A 7 28.51 8.80 23.32
N ARG A 8 28.27 10.09 23.12
CA ARG A 8 26.92 10.59 22.87
C ARG A 8 26.56 10.28 21.43
N VAL A 9 25.57 9.40 21.24
CA VAL A 9 24.99 9.14 19.93
C VAL A 9 23.77 10.03 19.73
N LYS A 10 23.70 10.71 18.58
CA LYS A 10 22.50 11.44 18.16
C LYS A 10 21.75 10.61 17.16
N ILE A 11 20.50 10.27 17.49
CA ILE A 11 19.62 9.45 16.66
C ILE A 11 18.40 10.26 16.25
N SER A 12 17.97 10.14 15.01
CA SER A 12 16.63 10.56 14.58
C SER A 12 16.01 9.54 13.65
N GLY A 13 14.68 9.46 13.69
CA GLY A 13 13.90 8.56 12.87
C GLY A 13 12.44 8.55 13.28
N MET A 14 11.68 7.62 12.70
CA MET A 14 10.27 7.48 13.00
C MET A 14 10.06 6.60 14.22
N LEU A 15 9.32 7.08 15.22
CA LEU A 15 8.86 6.24 16.32
C LEU A 15 7.74 5.33 15.83
N ARG A 16 7.87 4.02 16.09
CA ARG A 16 6.94 2.99 15.65
C ARG A 16 6.53 2.14 16.85
N GLU A 17 5.28 1.75 16.89
CA GLU A 17 4.78 0.76 17.85
C GLU A 17 5.23 -0.64 17.46
N THR A 18 5.38 -1.50 18.47
CA THR A 18 5.55 -2.94 18.28
C THR A 18 4.51 -3.51 17.31
N THR A 19 4.89 -4.50 16.53
CA THR A 19 4.01 -5.13 15.54
C THR A 19 3.87 -6.61 15.83
N GLU A 20 2.70 -6.99 16.34
CA GLU A 20 2.32 -8.38 16.56
C GLU A 20 1.76 -9.01 15.27
N ALA A 21 1.83 -10.33 15.19
CA ALA A 21 1.21 -11.06 14.08
C ALA A 21 -0.32 -10.96 14.14
N SER A 22 -0.96 -10.65 13.01
CA SER A 22 -2.42 -10.55 12.90
C SER A 22 -2.98 -11.31 11.68
N GLY A 23 -4.23 -11.76 11.79
CA GLY A 23 -4.93 -12.47 10.72
C GLY A 23 -4.25 -13.78 10.31
N LEU A 24 -3.80 -13.86 9.05
CA LEU A 24 -3.14 -15.04 8.47
C LEU A 24 -1.61 -14.99 8.59
N GLN A 25 -1.05 -14.00 9.28
CA GLN A 25 0.40 -13.89 9.47
C GLN A 25 0.89 -15.02 10.40
N LYS A 26 2.05 -15.59 10.08
CA LYS A 26 2.72 -16.57 10.94
C LYS A 26 3.29 -15.88 12.17
N SER A 27 2.80 -16.20 13.35
CA SER A 27 3.37 -15.74 14.63
C SER A 27 4.78 -16.27 14.83
N ASP A 28 5.58 -15.53 15.61
CA ASP A 28 6.90 -15.98 16.02
C ASP A 28 6.79 -17.19 16.98
N PRO A 29 7.78 -18.10 17.00
CA PRO A 29 7.77 -19.25 17.91
C PRO A 29 7.62 -18.79 19.36
N SER A 30 6.74 -19.43 20.13
CA SER A 30 6.48 -19.08 21.54
C SER A 30 7.64 -19.41 22.49
N ASP A 31 8.59 -20.22 22.05
CA ASP A 31 9.73 -20.69 22.82
C ASP A 31 11.04 -20.51 22.04
N GLY A 32 12.16 -20.67 22.74
CA GLY A 32 13.50 -20.47 22.19
C GLY A 32 13.89 -19.00 22.03
N VAL A 33 15.09 -18.80 21.48
CA VAL A 33 15.67 -17.48 21.21
C VAL A 33 15.35 -17.08 19.78
N LEU A 34 14.75 -15.91 19.62
CA LEU A 34 14.58 -15.27 18.33
C LEU A 34 15.93 -14.69 17.89
N GLU A 35 16.54 -15.34 16.90
CA GLU A 35 17.76 -14.84 16.24
C GLU A 35 17.46 -13.83 15.13
N THR A 36 16.24 -13.88 14.59
CA THR A 36 15.77 -12.96 13.54
C THR A 36 14.36 -12.51 13.83
N LEU A 37 14.02 -11.30 13.37
CA LEU A 37 12.72 -10.69 13.52
C LEU A 37 12.13 -10.47 12.12
N GLY A 38 11.15 -11.29 11.74
CA GLY A 38 10.37 -11.06 10.50
C GLY A 38 9.46 -9.84 10.59
N ARG A 39 9.18 -9.42 11.83
CA ARG A 39 8.51 -8.17 12.24
C ARG A 39 9.09 -7.76 13.59
N VAL A 40 8.96 -6.50 13.95
CA VAL A 40 9.44 -6.00 15.24
C VAL A 40 8.38 -6.27 16.32
N ASP A 41 8.24 -7.54 16.71
CA ASP A 41 7.38 -7.98 17.83
C ASP A 41 8.17 -7.89 19.14
N LEU A 42 8.09 -6.72 19.79
CA LEU A 42 8.80 -6.45 21.03
C LEU A 42 8.17 -7.16 22.23
N GLN A 43 6.90 -7.55 22.15
CA GLN A 43 6.25 -8.28 23.24
C GLN A 43 6.86 -9.67 23.38
N ARG A 44 7.01 -10.38 22.26
CA ARG A 44 7.70 -11.67 22.26
C ARG A 44 9.19 -11.51 22.55
N TYR A 45 9.84 -10.51 21.95
CA TYR A 45 11.27 -10.27 22.14
C TYR A 45 11.65 -9.91 23.59
N GLN A 46 10.74 -9.29 24.36
CA GLN A 46 10.94 -9.02 25.79
C GLN A 46 11.25 -10.28 26.60
N GLU A 47 10.73 -11.45 26.21
CA GLU A 47 10.89 -12.69 26.97
C GLU A 47 12.33 -13.23 26.99
N GLN A 48 13.16 -12.83 26.01
CA GLN A 48 14.59 -13.20 25.96
C GLN A 48 15.53 -12.13 26.53
N LEU A 49 14.99 -10.99 26.98
CA LEU A 49 15.75 -9.90 27.58
C LEU A 49 15.69 -9.97 29.10
N ASN A 50 16.78 -9.54 29.74
CA ASN A 50 16.87 -9.43 31.21
C ASN A 50 16.56 -8.02 31.73
N TYR A 51 16.01 -7.15 30.87
CA TYR A 51 15.60 -5.79 31.18
C TYR A 51 14.31 -5.44 30.45
N ASP A 52 13.55 -4.50 31.02
CA ASP A 52 12.30 -4.04 30.42
C ASP A 52 12.56 -3.10 29.24
N ILE A 53 11.83 -3.31 28.15
CA ILE A 53 11.78 -2.44 26.99
C ILE A 53 10.39 -1.84 26.82
N TYR A 54 10.33 -0.64 26.24
CA TYR A 54 9.05 -0.08 25.82
C TYR A 54 8.55 -0.79 24.55
N PRO A 55 7.23 -0.89 24.34
CA PRO A 55 6.64 -1.51 23.15
C PRO A 55 6.73 -0.58 21.92
N VAL A 56 7.84 0.13 21.77
CA VAL A 56 8.13 1.04 20.65
C VAL A 56 9.57 0.89 20.21
N PHE A 57 9.82 1.13 18.93
CA PHE A 57 11.16 1.17 18.35
C PHE A 57 11.31 2.38 17.43
N ILE A 58 12.56 2.78 17.17
CA ILE A 58 12.87 3.84 16.23
C ILE A 58 13.26 3.19 14.91
N HIS A 59 12.51 3.48 13.85
CA HIS A 59 12.94 3.22 12.49
C HIS A 59 14.01 4.27 12.14
N LEU A 60 15.27 3.83 12.13
CA LEU A 60 16.44 4.70 12.05
C LEU A 60 16.53 5.44 10.69
N GLU A 61 16.58 6.78 10.73
CA GLU A 61 16.82 7.61 9.54
C GLU A 61 18.21 8.24 9.56
N PHE A 62 18.72 8.61 10.73
CA PHE A 62 20.02 9.23 10.90
C PHE A 62 20.62 8.88 12.26
N GLN A 63 21.93 8.66 12.27
CA GLN A 63 22.75 8.44 13.45
C GLN A 63 24.08 9.19 13.31
N ASP A 64 24.55 9.79 14.40
CA ASP A 64 25.89 10.37 14.52
C ASP A 64 26.55 9.88 15.82
N PRO A 65 27.70 9.19 15.78
CA PRO A 65 28.44 8.79 14.58
C PRO A 65 27.69 7.75 13.75
N GLU A 66 27.95 7.72 12.44
CA GLU A 66 27.38 6.72 11.55
C GLU A 66 27.79 5.31 12.01
N SER A 67 26.82 4.37 12.08
CA SER A 67 27.12 3.02 12.51
C SER A 67 28.07 2.37 11.50
N GLN A 68 29.19 1.84 11.98
CA GLN A 68 30.15 1.11 11.15
C GLN A 68 29.74 -0.36 10.95
N ASP A 69 28.68 -0.80 11.64
CA ASP A 69 28.20 -2.17 11.59
C ASP A 69 27.35 -2.40 10.32
N GLU A 70 27.90 -3.15 9.38
CA GLU A 70 27.19 -3.68 8.20
C GLU A 70 26.44 -4.99 8.52
N GLU A 71 26.39 -5.40 9.79
CA GLU A 71 25.66 -6.59 10.23
C GLU A 71 24.18 -6.26 10.50
N PHE A 72 23.31 -7.26 10.44
CA PHE A 72 21.89 -7.06 10.74
C PHE A 72 21.71 -6.59 12.20
N PRO A 73 20.77 -5.67 12.46
CA PRO A 73 19.77 -5.11 11.55
C PRO A 73 20.28 -3.93 10.72
N LEU A 74 20.14 -4.05 9.39
CA LEU A 74 20.51 -2.99 8.45
C LEU A 74 19.52 -1.82 8.50
N LYS A 75 20.05 -0.61 8.36
CA LYS A 75 19.24 0.60 8.12
C LYS A 75 18.46 0.43 6.82
N LEU A 76 17.14 0.53 6.89
CA LEU A 76 16.29 0.45 5.70
C LEU A 76 16.43 1.72 4.85
N GLU A 77 16.58 1.54 3.54
CA GLU A 77 16.54 2.65 2.60
C GLU A 77 15.13 3.24 2.56
N ILE A 78 15.04 4.57 2.70
CA ILE A 78 13.77 5.27 2.53
C ILE A 78 13.38 5.15 1.06
N PRO A 79 12.21 4.57 0.73
CA PRO A 79 11.79 4.40 -0.64
C PRO A 79 11.68 5.77 -1.31
N LYS A 80 12.24 5.90 -2.52
CA LYS A 80 12.09 7.10 -3.32
C LYS A 80 10.62 7.27 -3.68
N PHE A 81 10.06 8.43 -3.36
CA PHE A 81 8.71 8.80 -3.78
C PHE A 81 8.77 9.17 -5.27
N ASP A 82 8.72 8.16 -6.13
CA ASP A 82 8.59 8.31 -7.57
C ASP A 82 7.11 8.14 -7.95
N ASP A 83 6.60 9.02 -8.81
CA ASP A 83 5.23 8.98 -9.33
C ASP A 83 4.97 7.76 -10.25
N GLY A 84 6.01 6.97 -10.54
CA GLY A 84 5.89 5.70 -11.27
C GLY A 84 5.04 5.82 -12.55
N PRO A 85 4.36 4.76 -12.99
CA PRO A 85 3.45 4.83 -14.14
C PRO A 85 2.05 5.36 -13.78
N HIS A 86 1.84 5.96 -12.59
CA HIS A 86 0.51 6.36 -12.13
C HIS A 86 -0.18 7.36 -13.07
N LEU A 87 0.61 8.22 -13.72
CA LEU A 87 0.11 9.13 -14.75
C LEU A 87 -0.50 8.38 -15.95
N ASN A 88 0.14 7.32 -16.43
CA ASN A 88 -0.37 6.53 -17.55
C ASN A 88 -1.70 5.85 -17.21
N TYR A 89 -1.83 5.32 -15.99
CA TYR A 89 -3.09 4.73 -15.53
C TYR A 89 -4.19 5.78 -15.39
N ALA A 90 -3.88 6.97 -14.89
CA ALA A 90 -4.86 8.06 -14.81
C ALA A 90 -5.40 8.43 -16.20
N ILE A 91 -4.52 8.57 -17.20
CA ILE A 91 -4.91 8.86 -18.59
C ILE A 91 -5.82 7.76 -19.17
N GLN A 92 -5.52 6.48 -18.89
CA GLN A 92 -6.35 5.37 -19.32
C GLN A 92 -7.76 5.47 -18.72
N TRP A 93 -7.87 5.67 -17.41
CA TRP A 93 -9.16 5.79 -16.73
C TRP A 93 -9.98 6.97 -17.22
N PHE A 94 -9.36 8.14 -17.42
CA PHE A 94 -10.05 9.30 -17.99
C PHE A 94 -10.52 9.06 -19.43
N SER A 95 -9.73 8.31 -20.22
CA SER A 95 -10.10 7.94 -21.59
C SER A 95 -11.34 7.02 -21.59
N PHE A 96 -11.40 6.01 -20.72
CA PHE A 96 -12.58 5.15 -20.58
C PHE A 96 -13.82 5.94 -20.11
N ALA A 97 -13.65 6.83 -19.13
CA ALA A 97 -14.72 7.69 -18.66
C ALA A 97 -15.25 8.60 -19.78
N ALA A 98 -14.36 9.20 -20.60
CA ALA A 98 -14.74 10.05 -21.71
C ALA A 98 -15.51 9.28 -22.80
N VAL A 99 -15.03 8.07 -23.16
CA VAL A 99 -15.74 7.19 -24.11
C VAL A 99 -17.14 6.87 -23.62
N PHE A 100 -17.30 6.56 -22.32
CA PHE A 100 -18.62 6.29 -21.75
C PHE A 100 -19.52 7.53 -21.73
N ALA A 101 -18.99 8.66 -21.24
CA ALA A 101 -19.72 9.93 -21.12
C ALA A 101 -20.20 10.47 -22.48
N ILE A 102 -19.43 10.27 -23.55
CA ILE A 102 -19.79 10.71 -24.92
C ILE A 102 -20.59 9.63 -25.65
N GLY A 103 -20.15 8.37 -25.60
CA GLY A 103 -20.72 7.27 -26.34
C GLY A 103 -22.17 6.97 -25.95
N TYR A 104 -22.46 6.97 -24.65
CA TYR A 104 -23.80 6.69 -24.12
C TYR A 104 -24.88 7.66 -24.67
N PRO A 105 -24.75 9.00 -24.55
CA PRO A 105 -25.74 9.92 -25.10
C PRO A 105 -25.81 9.91 -26.63
N VAL A 106 -24.71 9.63 -27.34
CA VAL A 106 -24.71 9.50 -28.81
C VAL A 106 -25.55 8.29 -29.25
N VAL A 107 -25.38 7.14 -28.60
CA VAL A 107 -26.16 5.93 -28.88
C VAL A 107 -27.64 6.16 -28.58
N LEU A 108 -27.96 6.76 -27.43
CA LEU A 108 -29.35 7.11 -27.08
C LEU A 108 -30.01 8.04 -28.11
N ARG A 109 -29.31 9.09 -28.55
CA ARG A 109 -29.83 10.01 -29.59
C ARG A 109 -30.04 9.28 -30.92
N ARG A 110 -29.15 8.37 -31.31
CA ARG A 110 -29.28 7.59 -32.55
C ARG A 110 -30.47 6.62 -32.49
N ASN A 111 -30.69 5.95 -31.37
CA ASN A 111 -31.81 5.03 -31.22
C ASN A 111 -33.17 5.75 -31.26
N LYS A 112 -33.31 6.88 -30.57
CA LYS A 112 -34.55 7.70 -30.62
C LYS A 112 -34.89 8.19 -32.04
N ARG A 113 -33.89 8.54 -32.85
CA ARG A 113 -34.11 8.93 -34.26
C ARG A 113 -34.56 7.78 -35.14
N LYS A 114 -34.13 6.55 -34.86
CA LYS A 114 -34.52 5.35 -35.62
C LYS A 114 -35.96 4.90 -35.32
N GLU A 115 -36.46 5.12 -34.10
CA GLU A 115 -37.85 4.82 -33.73
C GLU A 115 -38.84 5.76 -34.44
N GLY A 116 -38.55 7.07 -34.52
CA GLY A 116 -39.37 8.02 -35.27
C GLY A 116 -39.40 7.83 -36.79
N SER A 117 -38.62 6.88 -37.32
CA SER A 117 -38.57 6.54 -38.75
C SER A 117 -39.33 5.25 -39.11
N LYS A 118 -39.91 4.56 -38.12
CA LYS A 118 -40.58 3.25 -38.30
C LYS A 118 -42.11 3.27 -38.27
N GLU A 119 -42.76 4.43 -38.09
CA GLU A 119 -44.24 4.52 -37.99
C GLU A 119 -44.99 4.80 -39.29
N GLN A 120 -44.35 4.83 -40.47
CA GLN A 120 -45.04 5.08 -41.75
C GLN A 120 -44.79 3.98 -42.79
N HIS A 121 -45.23 2.74 -42.52
CA HIS A 121 -45.67 1.78 -43.55
C HIS A 121 -46.19 0.50 -42.87
N SER A 122 -47.45 0.51 -42.44
CA SER A 122 -48.22 -0.73 -42.31
C SER A 122 -49.59 -0.49 -42.91
N GLU A 123 -49.58 -0.35 -44.23
CA GLU A 123 -50.78 -0.54 -45.05
C GLU A 123 -50.89 -2.06 -45.25
N ILE A 124 -51.72 -2.72 -44.44
CA ILE A 124 -52.20 -4.05 -44.78
C ILE A 124 -53.40 -3.81 -45.71
N PRO A 125 -53.33 -4.16 -47.01
CA PRO A 125 -54.48 -4.01 -47.89
C PRO A 125 -55.58 -4.98 -47.41
N ILE A 126 -56.77 -4.43 -47.12
CA ILE A 126 -57.96 -5.17 -46.69
C ILE A 126 -58.69 -5.75 -47.91
N ASP A 127 -57.95 -6.46 -48.77
CA ASP A 127 -58.48 -7.08 -50.00
C ASP A 127 -58.57 -8.61 -49.88
N TYR A 128 -58.50 -9.14 -48.65
CA TYR A 128 -58.53 -10.58 -48.33
C TYR A 128 -59.68 -10.99 -47.38
N LEU A 129 -60.75 -10.20 -47.30
CA LEU A 129 -62.03 -10.59 -46.68
C LEU A 129 -63.17 -10.43 -47.70
#